data_AF-A0A4Q7LVL6-F1
#
_entry.id   AF-A0A4Q7LVL6-F1
#
_cell.length_a   1.000
_cell.length_b   1.000
_cell.length_c   1.000
_cell.angle_alpha   90.00
_cell.angle_beta   90.00
_cell.angle_gamma   90.00
#
_symmetry.space_group_name_H-M   'P 1'
#
loop_
_entity.id
_entity.type
_entity.pdbx_description
1 polymer ?
#
loop_
_entity_poly.entity_id
_entity_poly.type
_entity_poly.pdbx_seq_one_letter_code
_entity_poly.pdbx_strand_id
1 'polypeptide(L)'
;MQRGGTTATLRATRSGTIGGWFVALTPLLSAAAIVGLVFAVEWSLRTGSLASVWADPFTSAMVFGGTGVILALLIIMAVVSDRRRLESLGHRTRASGWWILLGALPYLIARTVRTRREAGRGQAPLVVHLIIGALVATGLTVAPFVLPREASVAQMRAVEATITNDLTAQGLELSVICPDTADARVGSRFVCTASDESGDIVGLIDTRWSGIDGSVIYSLDAGSPGE
;
A
#
# COMPACT_ATOMS: atom_id res chain seq x y z
N MET A 1 67.15 -12.75 -12.08
CA MET A 1 66.39 -12.98 -10.82
C MET A 1 65.02 -12.32 -10.94
N GLN A 2 64.01 -13.05 -11.41
CA GLN A 2 62.61 -12.60 -11.41
C GLN A 2 62.01 -12.95 -10.03
N ARG A 3 61.66 -11.93 -9.24
CA ARG A 3 60.85 -12.11 -8.03
C ARG A 3 59.46 -12.56 -8.46
N GLY A 4 59.16 -13.84 -8.30
CA GLY A 4 57.81 -14.39 -8.38
C GLY A 4 56.96 -13.80 -7.25
N GLY A 5 56.32 -12.67 -7.53
CA GLY A 5 55.31 -12.09 -6.65
C GLY A 5 54.11 -13.01 -6.59
N THR A 6 53.97 -13.76 -5.50
CA THR A 6 52.76 -14.50 -5.17
C THR A 6 51.64 -13.48 -5.01
N THR A 7 50.82 -13.31 -6.05
CA THR A 7 49.59 -12.52 -5.98
C THR A 7 48.66 -13.23 -4.99
N ALA A 8 48.69 -12.78 -3.74
CA ALA A 8 47.77 -13.25 -2.71
C ALA A 8 46.34 -13.03 -3.21
N THR A 9 45.68 -14.12 -3.56
CA THR A 9 44.29 -14.09 -4.02
C THR A 9 43.42 -13.84 -2.80
N LEU A 10 42.95 -12.59 -2.65
CA LEU A 10 42.02 -12.22 -1.60
C LEU A 10 40.77 -13.10 -1.72
N ARG A 11 40.59 -14.02 -0.77
CA ARG A 11 39.41 -14.88 -0.68
C ARG A 11 38.24 -14.05 -0.16
N ALA A 12 37.15 -14.03 -0.91
CA ALA A 12 35.93 -13.34 -0.49
C ALA A 12 35.43 -13.89 0.85
N THR A 13 35.50 -13.07 1.90
CA THR A 13 35.16 -13.46 3.27
C THR A 13 33.87 -12.80 3.76
N ARG A 14 33.41 -11.72 3.11
CA ARG A 14 32.18 -10.99 3.46
C ARG A 14 31.31 -10.77 2.23
N SER A 15 30.01 -11.01 2.40
CA SER A 15 28.99 -10.82 1.36
C SER A 15 27.95 -9.75 1.74
N GLY A 16 28.16 -9.02 2.84
CA GLY A 16 27.25 -7.99 3.35
C GLY A 16 27.66 -6.61 2.86
N THR A 17 26.71 -5.87 2.30
CA THR A 17 26.91 -4.56 1.68
C THR A 17 25.71 -3.67 2.01
N ILE A 18 25.96 -2.38 2.29
CA ILE A 18 24.89 -1.41 2.59
C ILE A 18 23.91 -1.31 1.41
N GLY A 19 24.44 -1.26 0.18
CA GLY A 19 23.60 -1.24 -1.04
C GLY A 19 22.69 -2.46 -1.15
N GLY A 20 23.19 -3.66 -0.86
CA GLY A 20 22.39 -4.89 -0.88
C GLY A 20 21.26 -4.89 0.15
N TRP A 21 21.50 -4.30 1.32
CA TRP A 21 20.48 -4.10 2.35
C TRP A 21 19.46 -3.03 1.96
N PHE A 22 19.88 -1.94 1.34
CA PHE A 22 18.97 -0.93 0.81
C PHE A 22 18.00 -1.52 -0.22
N VAL A 23 18.51 -2.38 -1.12
CA VAL A 23 17.66 -3.10 -2.09
C VAL A 23 16.77 -4.13 -1.39
N ALA A 24 17.23 -4.79 -0.33
CA ALA A 24 16.38 -5.69 0.44
C ALA A 24 15.19 -4.97 1.09
N LEU A 25 15.41 -3.74 1.57
CA LEU A 25 14.40 -2.91 2.22
C LEU A 25 13.47 -2.17 1.24
N THR A 26 13.57 -2.40 -0.07
CA THR A 26 12.71 -1.69 -1.04
C THR A 26 11.21 -1.80 -0.77
N PRO A 27 10.63 -2.95 -0.35
CA PRO A 27 9.19 -3.00 -0.10
C PRO A 27 8.78 -2.07 1.04
N LEU A 28 9.64 -1.93 2.06
CA LEU A 28 9.40 -1.00 3.18
C LEU A 28 9.53 0.45 2.73
N LEU A 29 10.55 0.78 1.94
CA LEU A 29 10.75 2.13 1.41
C LEU A 29 9.58 2.55 0.50
N SER A 30 9.13 1.66 -0.38
CA SER A 30 7.97 1.90 -1.23
C SER A 30 6.68 2.06 -0.41
N ALA A 31 6.44 1.20 0.58
CA ALA A 31 5.28 1.33 1.47
C ALA A 31 5.31 2.66 2.23
N ALA A 32 6.45 3.02 2.81
CA ALA A 32 6.60 4.28 3.54
C ALA A 32 6.38 5.50 2.65
N ALA A 33 6.86 5.48 1.41
CA ALA A 33 6.63 6.56 0.46
C ALA A 33 5.15 6.68 0.07
N ILE A 34 4.46 5.56 -0.17
CA ILE A 34 3.03 5.56 -0.48
C ILE A 34 2.22 6.09 0.70
N VAL A 35 2.47 5.57 1.91
CA VAL A 35 1.79 6.03 3.13
C VAL A 35 2.05 7.50 3.38
N GLY A 36 3.30 7.95 3.23
CA GLY A 36 3.67 9.36 3.38
C GLY A 36 2.96 10.26 2.37
N LEU A 37 2.82 9.82 1.11
CA LEU A 37 2.08 10.56 0.09
C LEU A 37 0.58 10.64 0.42
N VAL A 38 -0.04 9.52 0.79
CA VAL A 38 -1.46 9.50 1.18
C VAL A 38 -1.71 10.43 2.36
N PHE A 39 -0.84 10.38 3.38
CA PHE A 39 -0.91 11.26 4.53
C PHE A 39 -0.75 12.73 4.14
N ALA A 40 0.19 13.05 3.25
CA ALA A 40 0.40 14.42 2.76
C ALA A 40 -0.84 14.95 2.01
N VAL A 41 -1.46 14.12 1.16
CA VAL A 41 -2.70 14.46 0.46
C VAL A 41 -3.82 14.73 1.46
N GLU A 42 -4.06 13.80 2.38
CA GLU A 42 -5.14 13.93 3.37
C GLU A 42 -4.94 15.17 4.25
N TRP A 43 -3.72 15.40 4.71
CA TRP A 43 -3.36 16.58 5.50
C TRP A 43 -3.61 17.88 4.75
N SER A 44 -3.18 17.96 3.49
CA SER A 44 -3.43 19.10 2.62
C SER A 44 -4.92 19.37 2.43
N LEU A 45 -5.71 18.34 2.16
CA LEU A 45 -7.16 18.47 1.98
C LEU A 45 -7.85 18.94 3.27
N ARG A 46 -7.48 18.38 4.43
CA ARG A 46 -8.05 18.78 5.74
C ARG A 46 -7.72 20.22 6.12
N THR A 47 -6.50 20.68 5.81
CA THR A 47 -6.05 22.04 6.15
C THR A 47 -6.44 23.07 5.11
N GLY A 48 -7.01 22.66 3.97
CA GLY A 48 -7.24 23.50 2.80
C GLY A 48 -5.94 23.99 2.13
N SER A 49 -4.77 23.58 2.65
CA SER A 49 -3.48 23.96 2.09
C SER A 49 -3.22 23.11 0.84
N LEU A 50 -2.91 23.77 -0.29
CA LEU A 50 -2.60 23.08 -1.56
C LEU A 50 -3.75 22.20 -2.10
N ALA A 51 -5.01 22.42 -1.69
CA ALA A 51 -6.14 21.66 -2.23
C ALA A 51 -6.24 21.73 -3.77
N SER A 52 -5.90 22.88 -4.36
CA SER A 52 -5.82 23.07 -5.81
C SER A 52 -4.72 22.24 -6.49
N VAL A 53 -3.61 21.96 -5.78
CA VAL A 53 -2.50 21.12 -6.28
C VAL A 53 -2.95 19.67 -6.43
N TRP A 54 -3.75 19.20 -5.47
CA TRP A 54 -4.26 17.83 -5.48
C TRP A 54 -5.49 17.65 -6.38
N ALA A 55 -6.26 18.71 -6.59
CA ALA A 55 -7.39 18.71 -7.52
C ALA A 55 -6.95 18.69 -9.00
N ASP A 56 -5.76 19.21 -9.31
CA ASP A 56 -5.20 19.16 -10.66
C ASP A 56 -4.65 17.76 -11.00
N PRO A 57 -5.21 17.05 -12.00
CA PRO A 57 -4.76 15.71 -12.37
C PRO A 57 -3.31 15.67 -12.85
N PHE A 58 -2.83 16.75 -13.47
CA PHE A 58 -1.46 16.80 -14.00
C PHE A 58 -0.43 16.93 -12.87
N THR A 59 -0.65 17.87 -11.95
CA THR A 59 0.25 18.11 -10.82
C THR A 59 0.27 16.91 -9.87
N SER A 60 -0.88 16.32 -9.55
CA SER A 60 -0.94 15.10 -8.76
C SER A 60 -0.18 13.95 -9.45
N ALA A 61 -0.38 13.72 -10.75
CA ALA A 61 0.38 12.73 -11.51
C ALA A 61 1.90 12.99 -11.48
N MET A 62 2.33 14.24 -11.56
CA MET A 62 3.75 14.62 -11.43
C MET A 62 4.32 14.31 -10.05
N VAL A 63 3.58 14.54 -8.97
CA VAL A 63 4.04 14.24 -7.61
C VAL A 63 4.19 12.73 -7.41
N PHE A 64 3.18 11.94 -7.78
CA PHE A 64 3.23 10.48 -7.67
C PHE A 64 4.32 9.89 -8.58
N GLY A 65 4.34 10.30 -9.85
CA GLY A 65 5.33 9.86 -10.83
C GLY A 65 6.76 10.24 -10.43
N GLY A 66 6.96 11.49 -10.00
CA GLY A 66 8.24 12.01 -9.54
C GLY A 66 8.76 11.25 -8.31
N THR A 67 7.88 10.94 -7.35
CA THR A 67 8.25 10.11 -6.19
C THR A 67 8.70 8.71 -6.62
N GLY A 68 7.96 8.10 -7.55
CA GLY A 68 8.33 6.80 -8.13
C GLY A 68 9.69 6.82 -8.82
N VAL A 69 9.96 7.87 -9.61
CA VAL A 69 11.26 8.07 -10.29
C VAL A 69 12.39 8.24 -9.27
N ILE A 70 12.21 9.06 -8.23
CA ILE A 70 13.22 9.26 -7.17
C ILE A 70 13.54 7.93 -6.49
N LEU A 71 12.52 7.15 -6.11
CA LEU A 71 12.73 5.82 -5.52
C LEU A 71 13.50 4.89 -6.47
N ALA A 72 13.13 4.85 -7.75
CA ALA A 72 13.83 4.05 -8.75
C ALA A 72 15.32 4.43 -8.85
N LEU A 73 15.62 5.73 -8.88
CA LEU A 73 17.00 6.23 -8.92
C LEU A 73 17.79 5.85 -7.66
N LEU A 74 17.19 5.97 -6.48
CA LEU A 74 17.81 5.56 -5.21
C LEU A 74 18.16 4.06 -5.22
N ILE A 75 17.25 3.22 -5.73
CA ILE A 75 17.46 1.77 -5.83
C ILE A 75 18.58 1.45 -6.83
N ILE A 76 18.61 2.11 -7.99
CA ILE A 76 19.69 1.95 -8.97
C ILE A 76 21.03 2.34 -8.35
N MET A 77 21.09 3.47 -7.64
CA MET A 77 22.30 3.91 -6.93
C MET A 77 22.74 2.89 -5.87
N ALA A 78 21.80 2.30 -5.13
CA ALA A 78 22.09 1.23 -4.17
C ALA A 78 22.69 -0.02 -4.85
N VAL A 79 22.18 -0.42 -6.02
CA VAL A 79 22.72 -1.53 -6.83
C VAL A 79 24.13 -1.23 -7.35
N VAL A 80 24.38 -0.02 -7.83
CA VAL A 80 25.71 0.40 -8.28
C VAL A 80 26.70 0.37 -7.12
N SER A 81 26.30 0.89 -5.95
CA SER A 81 27.10 0.86 -4.72
C SER A 81 27.39 -0.57 -4.24
N ASP A 82 26.38 -1.44 -4.23
CA ASP A 82 26.53 -2.86 -3.91
C ASP A 82 27.57 -3.54 -4.80
N ARG A 83 27.44 -3.38 -6.13
CA ARG A 83 28.34 -4.00 -7.10
C ARG A 83 29.79 -3.55 -6.95
N ARG A 84 30.02 -2.26 -6.71
CA ARG A 84 31.36 -1.69 -6.45
C ARG A 84 31.93 -2.22 -5.14
N ARG A 85 31.09 -2.34 -4.10
CA ARG A 85 31.52 -2.88 -2.81
C ARG A 85 31.87 -4.36 -2.91
N LEU A 86 31.07 -5.18 -3.60
CA LEU A 86 31.38 -6.59 -3.79
C LEU A 86 32.71 -6.81 -4.53
N GLU A 87 33.04 -5.95 -5.49
CA GLU A 87 34.35 -5.95 -6.16
C GLU A 87 35.49 -5.66 -5.20
N SER A 88 35.36 -4.63 -4.36
CA SER A 88 36.37 -4.33 -3.34
C SER A 88 36.53 -5.44 -2.30
N LEU A 89 35.51 -6.31 -2.15
CA LEU A 89 35.53 -7.48 -1.26
C LEU A 89 36.13 -8.74 -1.93
N GLY A 90 36.62 -8.63 -3.17
CA GLY A 90 37.28 -9.70 -3.90
C GLY A 90 36.35 -10.63 -4.67
N HIS A 91 35.08 -10.26 -4.86
CA HIS A 91 34.17 -11.05 -5.68
C HIS A 91 34.52 -10.94 -7.17
N ARG A 92 34.83 -12.08 -7.80
CA ARG A 92 35.24 -12.14 -9.21
C ARG A 92 34.05 -12.07 -10.15
N THR A 93 32.96 -12.72 -9.78
CA THR A 93 31.70 -12.76 -10.52
C THR A 93 30.61 -12.04 -9.72
N ARG A 94 30.02 -11.01 -10.31
CA ARG A 94 28.99 -10.17 -9.70
C ARG A 94 27.69 -10.29 -10.50
N ALA A 95 26.55 -10.14 -9.83
CA ALA A 95 25.27 -10.10 -10.52
C ALA A 95 25.19 -8.86 -11.43
N SER A 96 24.67 -9.03 -12.66
CA SER A 96 24.44 -7.93 -13.60
C SER A 96 23.56 -6.84 -12.98
N GLY A 97 23.90 -5.57 -13.17
CA GLY A 97 23.10 -4.45 -12.67
C GLY A 97 21.74 -4.40 -13.37
N TRP A 98 21.70 -4.85 -14.63
CA TRP A 98 20.49 -4.93 -15.46
C TRP A 98 19.34 -5.72 -14.85
N TRP A 99 19.62 -6.65 -13.91
CA TRP A 99 18.58 -7.36 -13.18
C TRP A 99 17.65 -6.44 -12.38
N ILE A 100 18.10 -5.22 -12.04
CA ILE A 100 17.27 -4.25 -11.32
C ILE A 100 16.13 -3.69 -12.17
N LEU A 101 16.23 -3.74 -13.50
CA LEU A 101 15.15 -3.29 -14.39
C LEU A 101 13.89 -4.16 -14.25
N LEU A 102 14.06 -5.42 -13.82
CA LEU A 102 12.96 -6.33 -13.50
C LEU A 102 12.48 -6.17 -12.04
N GLY A 103 13.06 -5.25 -11.28
CA GLY A 103 12.79 -5.01 -9.87
C GLY A 103 13.87 -5.53 -8.92
N ALA A 104 13.67 -5.29 -7.62
CA ALA A 104 14.61 -5.64 -6.57
C ALA A 104 14.80 -7.17 -6.41
N LEU A 105 13.71 -7.94 -6.54
CA LEU A 105 13.72 -9.38 -6.32
C LEU A 105 14.64 -10.14 -7.31
N PRO A 106 14.52 -9.98 -8.64
CA PRO A 106 15.42 -10.63 -9.59
C PRO A 106 16.90 -10.30 -9.36
N TYR A 107 17.19 -9.05 -9.01
CA TYR A 107 18.55 -8.63 -8.65
C TYR A 107 19.08 -9.35 -7.40
N LEU A 108 18.28 -9.43 -6.33
CA LEU A 108 18.66 -10.11 -5.09
C LEU A 108 18.84 -11.63 -5.28
N ILE A 109 18.04 -12.26 -6.14
CA ILE A 109 18.22 -13.66 -6.53
C ILE A 109 19.56 -13.84 -7.25
N ALA A 110 19.82 -13.05 -8.30
CA ALA A 110 21.07 -13.13 -9.06
C ALA A 110 22.28 -12.88 -8.16
N ARG A 111 22.20 -11.89 -7.25
CA ARG A 111 23.23 -11.59 -6.25
C ARG A 111 23.47 -12.76 -5.31
N THR A 112 22.41 -13.37 -4.79
CA THR A 112 22.51 -14.52 -3.89
C THR A 112 23.19 -15.70 -4.57
N VAL A 113 22.83 -16.02 -5.81
CA VAL A 113 23.47 -17.10 -6.58
C VAL A 113 24.97 -16.86 -6.75
N ARG A 114 25.38 -15.64 -7.11
CA ARG A 114 26.81 -15.32 -7.32
C ARG A 114 27.61 -15.31 -6.02
N THR A 115 27.10 -14.62 -5.00
CA THR A 115 27.79 -14.53 -3.69
C THR A 115 27.88 -15.88 -2.99
N ARG A 116 26.83 -16.72 -3.06
CA ARG A 116 26.83 -18.07 -2.48
C ARG A 116 27.83 -19.00 -3.17
N ARG A 117 28.02 -18.88 -4.50
CA ARG A 117 29.01 -19.68 -5.24
C ARG A 117 30.45 -19.33 -4.85
N GLU A 118 30.74 -18.08 -4.50
CA GLU A 118 32.11 -17.64 -4.19
C GLU A 118 32.48 -17.66 -2.70
N ALA A 119 31.56 -17.21 -1.83
CA ALA A 119 31.81 -17.05 -0.40
C ALA A 119 30.98 -18.03 0.46
N GLY A 120 30.11 -18.86 -0.13
CA GLY A 120 29.21 -19.75 0.60
C GLY A 120 28.11 -19.04 1.39
N ARG A 121 28.04 -17.71 1.35
CA ARG A 121 27.13 -16.84 2.11
C ARG A 121 26.60 -15.72 1.22
N GLY A 122 25.52 -15.04 1.64
CA GLY A 122 24.96 -13.90 0.92
C GLY A 122 23.45 -13.87 0.75
N GLN A 123 22.73 -14.87 1.28
CA GLN A 123 21.28 -15.00 1.14
C GLN A 123 20.45 -14.09 2.07
N ALA A 124 21.05 -13.52 3.12
CA ALA A 124 20.31 -12.77 4.14
C ALA A 124 19.48 -11.59 3.55
N PRO A 125 20.00 -10.74 2.64
CA PRO A 125 19.20 -9.68 2.03
C PRO A 125 17.99 -10.20 1.25
N LEU A 126 18.12 -11.33 0.54
CA LEU A 126 17.00 -11.93 -0.19
C LEU A 126 15.91 -12.44 0.75
N VAL A 127 16.30 -13.18 1.80
CA VAL A 127 15.35 -13.72 2.79
C VAL A 127 14.59 -12.58 3.47
N VAL A 128 15.30 -11.53 3.89
CA VAL A 128 14.68 -10.36 4.51
C VAL A 128 13.74 -9.63 3.55
N HIS A 129 14.12 -9.47 2.28
CA HIS A 129 13.26 -8.89 1.27
C HIS A 129 11.95 -9.66 1.10
N LEU A 130 12.00 -11.00 1.07
CA LEU A 130 10.81 -11.84 0.97
C LEU A 130 9.90 -11.73 2.20
N ILE A 131 10.49 -11.75 3.40
CA ILE A 131 9.73 -11.61 4.66
C ILE A 131 9.06 -10.24 4.71
N ILE A 132 9.81 -9.15 4.48
CA ILE A 132 9.27 -7.79 4.49
C ILE A 132 8.22 -7.62 3.39
N GLY A 133 8.48 -8.12 2.18
CA GLY A 133 7.53 -8.08 1.08
C GLY A 133 6.22 -8.77 1.43
N ALA A 134 6.28 -9.97 2.03
CA ALA A 134 5.10 -10.68 2.51
C ALA A 134 4.35 -9.90 3.61
N LEU A 135 5.06 -9.39 4.62
CA LEU A 135 4.46 -8.62 5.71
C LEU A 135 3.79 -7.33 5.21
N VAL A 136 4.44 -6.60 4.30
CA VAL A 136 3.87 -5.39 3.68
C VAL A 136 2.64 -5.74 2.87
N ALA A 137 2.70 -6.79 2.03
CA ALA A 137 1.56 -7.23 1.24
C ALA A 137 0.37 -7.62 2.12
N THR A 138 0.59 -8.43 3.16
CA THR A 138 -0.44 -8.81 4.13
C THR A 138 -0.98 -7.60 4.90
N GLY A 139 -0.12 -6.67 5.30
CA GLY A 139 -0.54 -5.45 5.99
C GLY A 139 -1.48 -4.61 5.12
N LEU A 140 -1.12 -4.41 3.84
CA LEU A 140 -1.93 -3.63 2.91
C LEU A 140 -3.27 -4.31 2.56
N THR A 141 -3.33 -5.64 2.50
CA THR A 141 -4.58 -6.35 2.22
C THR A 141 -5.52 -6.41 3.40
N VAL A 142 -4.99 -6.49 4.62
CA VAL A 142 -5.80 -6.58 5.85
C VAL A 142 -6.21 -5.20 6.37
N ALA A 143 -5.47 -4.15 6.01
CA ALA A 143 -5.70 -2.78 6.46
C ALA A 143 -7.18 -2.31 6.39
N PRO A 144 -7.94 -2.52 5.30
CA PRO A 144 -9.33 -2.05 5.20
C PRO A 144 -10.30 -2.70 6.21
N PHE A 145 -9.94 -3.84 6.78
CA PHE A 145 -10.77 -4.60 7.72
C PHE A 145 -10.45 -4.27 9.18
N VAL A 146 -9.22 -3.85 9.47
CA VAL A 146 -8.71 -3.75 10.85
C VAL A 146 -8.46 -2.30 11.26
N LEU A 147 -7.98 -1.45 10.35
CA LEU A 147 -7.63 -0.07 10.69
C LEU A 147 -8.91 0.78 10.88
N PRO A 148 -9.00 1.57 11.95
CA PRO A 148 -10.12 2.49 12.15
C PRO A 148 -10.25 3.45 10.96
N ARG A 149 -11.44 3.52 10.38
CA ARG A 149 -11.79 4.46 9.32
C ARG A 149 -13.16 5.04 9.65
N GLU A 150 -13.30 6.35 9.59
CA GLU A 150 -14.59 7.03 9.74
C GLU A 150 -15.14 7.35 8.35
N ALA A 151 -16.44 7.12 8.15
CA ALA A 151 -17.16 7.59 6.97
C ALA A 151 -17.34 9.11 7.07
N SER A 152 -17.01 9.83 5.99
CA SER A 152 -17.32 11.26 5.91
C SER A 152 -18.81 11.49 5.69
N VAL A 153 -19.32 12.66 6.08
CA VAL A 153 -20.72 13.06 5.85
C VAL A 153 -21.11 12.89 4.37
N ALA A 154 -20.24 13.30 3.44
CA ALA A 154 -20.50 13.15 2.00
C ALA A 154 -20.68 11.69 1.57
N GLN A 155 -19.91 10.76 2.16
CA GLN A 155 -20.08 9.33 1.90
C GLN A 155 -21.39 8.80 2.49
N MET A 156 -21.76 9.23 3.70
CA MET A 156 -23.03 8.84 4.31
C MET A 156 -24.22 9.34 3.50
N ARG A 157 -24.18 10.58 2.98
CA ARG A 157 -25.21 11.11 2.07
C ARG A 157 -25.28 10.35 0.74
N ALA A 158 -24.15 9.88 0.22
CA ALA A 158 -24.15 9.02 -0.96
C ALA A 158 -24.83 7.68 -0.68
N VAL A 159 -24.59 7.07 0.49
CA VAL A 159 -25.25 5.83 0.92
C VAL A 159 -26.76 6.04 1.06
N GLU A 160 -27.20 7.12 1.71
CA GLU A 160 -28.63 7.47 1.85
C GLU A 160 -29.32 7.52 0.48
N ALA A 161 -28.71 8.23 -0.47
CA ALA A 161 -29.24 8.35 -1.83
C ALA A 161 -29.30 6.99 -2.54
N THR A 162 -28.27 6.13 -2.37
CA THR A 162 -28.27 4.78 -2.94
C THR A 162 -29.40 3.92 -2.39
N ILE A 163 -29.57 3.87 -1.05
CA ILE A 163 -30.61 3.05 -0.43
C ILE A 163 -32.00 3.57 -0.80
N THR A 164 -32.21 4.89 -0.77
CA THR A 164 -33.49 5.51 -1.15
C THR A 164 -33.88 5.18 -2.59
N ASN A 165 -32.94 5.26 -3.53
CA ASN A 165 -33.17 4.93 -4.93
C ASN A 165 -33.51 3.45 -5.12
N ASP A 166 -32.86 2.55 -4.38
CA ASP A 166 -33.12 1.11 -4.46
C ASP A 166 -34.50 0.74 -3.87
N LEU A 167 -34.89 1.33 -2.73
CA LEU A 167 -36.23 1.16 -2.16
C LEU A 167 -37.32 1.71 -3.10
N THR A 168 -37.08 2.87 -3.70
CA THR A 168 -38.01 3.46 -4.67
C THR A 168 -38.17 2.55 -5.90
N ALA A 169 -37.07 1.96 -6.39
CA ALA A 169 -37.12 1.01 -7.50
C ALA A 169 -37.89 -0.27 -7.15
N GLN A 170 -38.00 -0.62 -5.87
CA GLN A 170 -38.81 -1.72 -5.35
C GLN A 170 -40.27 -1.31 -5.06
N GLY A 171 -40.65 -0.06 -5.30
CA GLY A 171 -41.99 0.47 -5.08
C GLY A 171 -42.27 0.93 -3.65
N LEU A 172 -41.23 1.11 -2.83
CA LEU A 172 -41.31 1.64 -1.47
C LEU A 172 -40.85 3.10 -1.47
N GLU A 173 -41.78 4.04 -1.37
CA GLU A 173 -41.51 5.48 -1.29
C GLU A 173 -41.14 5.87 0.14
N LEU A 174 -39.93 5.46 0.57
CA LEU A 174 -39.39 5.72 1.89
C LEU A 174 -38.20 6.67 1.81
N SER A 175 -38.13 7.62 2.74
CA SER A 175 -36.98 8.48 2.96
C SER A 175 -36.01 7.79 3.94
N VAL A 176 -34.71 7.78 3.61
CA VAL A 176 -33.68 7.14 4.43
C VAL A 176 -32.76 8.19 5.04
N ILE A 177 -32.62 8.16 6.36
CA ILE A 177 -31.70 9.02 7.12
C ILE A 177 -30.66 8.14 7.81
N CYS A 178 -29.39 8.36 7.49
CA CYS A 178 -28.25 7.67 8.08
C CYS A 178 -27.50 8.61 9.05
N PRO A 179 -26.67 8.08 9.97
CA PRO A 179 -25.87 8.93 10.86
C PRO A 179 -24.84 9.74 10.07
N ASP A 180 -24.47 10.92 10.59
CA ASP A 180 -23.49 11.80 9.93
C ASP A 180 -22.07 11.21 9.93
N THR A 181 -21.78 10.30 10.87
CA THR A 181 -20.53 9.52 10.93
C THR A 181 -20.81 8.07 11.30
N ALA A 182 -20.01 7.17 10.74
CA ALA A 182 -20.04 5.74 11.06
C ALA A 182 -18.65 5.13 10.90
N ASP A 183 -18.42 4.00 11.57
CA ASP A 183 -17.25 3.17 11.30
C ASP A 183 -17.34 2.62 9.87
N ALA A 184 -16.34 2.94 9.04
CA ALA A 184 -16.25 2.60 7.63
C ALA A 184 -15.26 1.47 7.32
N ARG A 185 -14.91 0.67 8.34
CA ARG A 185 -14.18 -0.59 8.13
C ARG A 185 -15.00 -1.55 7.29
N VAL A 186 -14.35 -2.30 6.40
CA VAL A 186 -15.08 -3.32 5.63
C VAL A 186 -15.66 -4.34 6.60
N GLY A 187 -16.98 -4.52 6.51
CA GLY A 187 -17.76 -5.41 7.37
C GLY A 187 -18.31 -4.80 8.65
N SER A 188 -18.01 -3.53 9.00
CA SER A 188 -18.69 -2.82 10.09
C SER A 188 -20.14 -2.51 9.72
N ARG A 189 -20.97 -2.29 10.75
CA ARG A 189 -22.41 -2.05 10.61
C ARG A 189 -22.80 -0.70 11.17
N PHE A 190 -23.85 -0.12 10.61
CA PHE A 190 -24.52 1.07 11.10
C PHE A 190 -26.01 0.99 10.73
N VAL A 191 -26.84 1.75 11.45
CA VAL A 191 -28.29 1.73 11.28
C VAL A 191 -28.74 3.05 10.67
N CYS A 192 -29.56 2.97 9.62
CA CYS A 192 -30.29 4.12 9.09
C CYS A 192 -31.78 3.99 9.48
N THR A 193 -32.46 5.11 9.60
CA THR A 193 -33.91 5.16 9.85
C THR A 193 -34.64 5.34 8.54
N ALA A 194 -35.67 4.53 8.29
CA ALA A 194 -36.60 4.71 7.19
C ALA A 194 -37.85 5.44 7.70
N SER A 195 -38.24 6.51 7.02
CA SER A 195 -39.46 7.27 7.31
C SER A 195 -40.37 7.35 6.08
N ASP A 196 -41.67 7.42 6.31
CA ASP A 196 -42.65 7.68 5.25
C ASP A 196 -42.72 9.17 4.85
N GLU A 197 -43.65 9.53 3.97
CA GLU A 197 -43.90 10.91 3.56
C GLU A 197 -44.41 11.81 4.70
N SER A 198 -45.03 11.21 5.72
CA SER A 198 -45.53 11.91 6.92
C SER A 198 -44.39 12.25 7.89
N GLY A 199 -43.21 11.65 7.68
CA GLY A 199 -42.06 11.76 8.57
C GLY A 199 -42.07 10.76 9.73
N ASP A 200 -43.00 9.80 9.72
CA ASP A 200 -43.09 8.76 10.73
C ASP A 200 -42.08 7.65 10.44
N ILE A 201 -41.39 7.17 11.49
CA ILE A 201 -40.39 6.11 11.36
C ILE A 201 -41.11 4.76 11.15
N VAL A 202 -40.97 4.18 9.96
CA VAL A 202 -41.59 2.92 9.58
C VAL A 202 -40.68 1.71 9.76
N GLY A 203 -39.37 1.93 9.89
CA GLY A 203 -38.42 0.83 10.05
C GLY A 203 -36.98 1.27 10.27
N LEU A 204 -36.15 0.28 10.61
CA LEU A 204 -34.70 0.44 10.75
C LEU A 204 -34.01 -0.34 9.63
N ILE A 205 -32.94 0.23 9.09
CA ILE A 205 -32.14 -0.37 8.04
C ILE A 205 -30.77 -0.73 8.62
N ASP A 206 -30.53 -2.02 8.90
CA ASP A 206 -29.20 -2.52 9.28
C ASP A 206 -28.33 -2.57 8.01
N THR A 207 -27.31 -1.71 7.97
CA THR A 207 -26.42 -1.54 6.82
C THR A 207 -25.02 -1.99 7.17
N ARG A 208 -24.37 -2.70 6.25
CA ARG A 208 -23.01 -3.21 6.39
C ARG A 208 -22.15 -2.79 5.20
N TRP A 209 -20.94 -2.29 5.46
CA TRP A 209 -19.97 -2.04 4.39
C TRP A 209 -19.48 -3.35 3.77
N SER A 210 -19.59 -3.47 2.44
CA SER A 210 -19.16 -4.65 1.69
C SER A 210 -17.85 -4.42 0.93
N GLY A 211 -17.47 -3.17 0.65
CA GLY A 211 -16.25 -2.83 -0.07
C GLY A 211 -15.63 -1.49 0.33
N ILE A 212 -14.42 -1.24 -0.18
CA ILE A 212 -13.64 0.00 0.08
C ILE A 212 -14.12 1.20 -0.74
N ASP A 213 -14.85 0.93 -1.82
CA ASP A 213 -15.47 1.85 -2.77
C ASP A 213 -16.73 2.53 -2.23
N GLY A 214 -17.15 2.17 -1.01
CA GLY A 214 -18.39 2.67 -0.40
C GLY A 214 -19.60 1.81 -0.73
N SER A 215 -19.40 0.62 -1.29
CA SER A 215 -20.48 -0.35 -1.45
C SER A 215 -21.00 -0.84 -0.09
N VAL A 216 -22.33 -0.97 0.00
CA VAL A 216 -23.07 -1.41 1.19
C VAL A 216 -24.01 -2.55 0.85
N ILE A 217 -24.27 -3.40 1.84
CA ILE A 217 -25.35 -4.39 1.84
C ILE A 217 -26.26 -4.02 3.00
N TYR A 218 -27.57 -4.01 2.78
CA TYR A 218 -28.53 -3.59 3.80
C TYR A 218 -29.72 -4.54 3.90
N SER A 219 -30.40 -4.51 5.05
CA SER A 219 -31.68 -5.17 5.27
C SER A 219 -32.63 -4.22 5.98
N LEU A 220 -33.86 -4.10 5.47
CA LEU A 220 -34.94 -3.34 6.10
C LEU A 220 -35.66 -4.23 7.12
N ASP A 221 -35.63 -3.81 8.38
CA ASP A 221 -36.48 -4.34 9.44
C ASP A 221 -37.67 -3.38 9.60
N ALA A 222 -38.75 -3.68 8.88
CA ALA A 222 -40.00 -2.94 9.01
C ALA A 222 -40.58 -3.28 10.38
N GLY A 223 -40.67 -2.28 11.26
CA GLY A 223 -41.32 -2.47 12.54
C GLY A 223 -42.74 -2.95 12.27
N SER A 224 -43.09 -4.15 12.75
CA SER A 224 -44.44 -4.67 12.59
C SER A 224 -45.44 -3.60 13.06
N PRO A 225 -46.35 -3.13 12.20
CA PRO A 225 -47.34 -2.15 12.61
C PRO A 225 -48.34 -2.82 13.55
N GLY A 226 -48.05 -2.76 14.86
CA GLY A 226 -48.95 -3.14 15.95
C GLY A 226 -49.13 -4.64 16.16
N GLU A 227 -48.59 -5.15 17.28
CA GLU A 227 -49.43 -5.88 18.25
C GLU A 227 -49.78 -4.92 19.39
#